data_AF-A0A0G0SCR7-F1
#
_entry.id   AF-A0A0G0SCR7-F1
#
_cell.length_a   1.000
_cell.length_b   1.000
_cell.length_c   1.000
_cell.angle_alpha   90.00
_cell.angle_beta   90.00
_cell.angle_gamma   90.00
#
_symmetry.space_group_name_H-M   'P 1'
#
loop_
_entity.id
_entity.type
_entity.pdbx_description
1 polymer ?
#
loop_
_entity_poly.entity_id
_entity_poly.type
_entity_poly.pdbx_seq_one_letter_code
_entity_poly.pdbx_strand_id
1 'polypeptide(L)'
;MDDQENKLKNPFEGYFENVKKHKHAVSPVHEIVNVYYEMKGWDNKPKRFYKKKERSYAKLASEAKRLYEACEKNLDNTIWALDRMKYLAEKGNFEWSIITCLKHKLR
;
A
#
# COMPACT_ATOMS: atom_id res chain seq x y z
N MET A 1 -5.03 -16.06 -28.77
CA MET A 1 -5.56 -16.79 -27.61
C MET A 1 -4.60 -16.58 -26.48
N ASP A 2 -4.97 -15.75 -25.50
CA ASP A 2 -4.84 -16.04 -24.06
C ASP A 2 -5.51 -14.89 -23.29
N ASP A 3 -6.85 -14.85 -23.36
CA ASP A 3 -7.69 -13.97 -22.54
C ASP A 3 -7.83 -14.56 -21.12
N GLN A 4 -6.72 -14.72 -20.40
CA GLN A 4 -6.70 -15.19 -19.01
C GLN A 4 -6.38 -14.09 -17.98
N GLU A 5 -6.25 -12.83 -18.37
CA GLU A 5 -5.89 -11.75 -17.43
C GLU A 5 -7.03 -11.21 -16.57
N ASN A 6 -8.28 -11.63 -16.78
CA ASN A 6 -9.45 -10.90 -16.27
C ASN A 6 -10.34 -11.66 -15.27
N LYS A 7 -9.75 -12.38 -14.31
CA LYS A 7 -10.50 -13.04 -13.22
C LYS A 7 -9.94 -12.87 -11.81
N LEU A 8 -8.84 -12.14 -11.63
CA LEU A 8 -8.34 -11.83 -10.30
C LEU A 8 -9.14 -10.67 -9.72
N LYS A 9 -10.15 -11.00 -8.90
CA LYS A 9 -10.87 -10.02 -8.09
C LYS A 9 -9.95 -9.50 -6.98
N ASN A 10 -10.10 -8.23 -6.65
CA ASN A 10 -9.36 -7.62 -5.54
C ASN A 10 -9.79 -8.29 -4.22
N PRO A 11 -8.91 -9.00 -3.50
CA PRO A 11 -9.26 -9.67 -2.26
C PRO A 11 -9.55 -8.69 -1.10
N PHE A 12 -9.18 -7.42 -1.27
CA PHE A 12 -9.44 -6.35 -0.30
C PHE A 12 -10.75 -5.60 -0.57
N GLU A 13 -11.58 -6.05 -1.51
CA GLU A 13 -12.88 -5.45 -1.79
C GLU A 13 -13.73 -5.38 -0.50
N GLY A 14 -14.18 -4.18 -0.13
CA GLY A 14 -14.94 -3.92 1.10
C GLY A 14 -14.07 -3.66 2.34
N TYR A 15 -12.74 -3.65 2.21
CA TYR A 15 -11.82 -3.33 3.32
C TYR A 15 -12.13 -1.94 3.88
N PHE A 16 -12.18 -0.91 3.04
CA PHE A 16 -12.38 0.45 3.51
C PHE A 16 -13.72 0.66 4.22
N GLU A 17 -14.77 0.02 3.73
CA GLU A 17 -16.10 0.07 4.38
C GLU A 17 -16.06 -0.55 5.77
N ASN A 18 -15.35 -1.67 5.93
CA ASN A 18 -15.18 -2.31 7.23
C ASN A 18 -14.33 -1.45 8.18
N VAL A 19 -13.26 -0.80 7.71
CA VAL A 19 -12.47 0.11 8.55
C VAL A 19 -13.33 1.29 9.03
N LYS A 20 -14.16 1.87 8.17
CA LYS A 20 -15.09 2.96 8.54
C LYS A 20 -16.11 2.56 9.60
N LYS A 21 -16.57 1.30 9.63
CA LYS A 21 -17.50 0.81 10.67
C LYS A 21 -16.89 0.82 12.08
N HIS A 22 -15.56 0.76 12.18
CA HIS A 22 -14.87 0.66 13.47
C HIS A 22 -14.09 1.93 13.86
N LYS A 23 -13.88 2.86 12.92
CA LYS A 23 -13.13 4.10 13.14
C LYS A 23 -13.93 5.31 12.61
N HIS A 24 -14.20 6.29 13.48
CA HIS A 24 -14.99 7.49 13.15
C HIS A 24 -14.33 8.42 12.11
N ALA A 25 -12.99 8.44 12.02
CA ALA A 25 -12.24 9.25 11.06
C ALA A 25 -11.11 8.43 10.45
N VAL A 26 -11.31 7.93 9.22
CA VAL A 26 -10.30 7.17 8.48
C VAL A 26 -9.74 8.06 7.38
N SER A 27 -8.48 8.47 7.51
CA SER A 27 -7.75 9.06 6.39
C SER A 27 -7.20 7.94 5.51
N PRO A 28 -7.60 7.82 4.23
CA PRO A 28 -7.09 6.77 3.34
C PRO A 28 -5.56 6.78 3.26
N VAL A 29 -4.94 7.98 3.22
CA VAL A 29 -3.48 8.12 3.18
C VAL A 29 -2.83 7.54 4.43
N HIS A 30 -3.40 7.81 5.62
CA HIS A 30 -2.88 7.27 6.87
C HIS A 30 -3.00 5.75 6.90
N GLU A 31 -4.14 5.23 6.46
CA GLU A 31 -4.41 3.79 6.41
C GLU A 31 -3.44 3.08 5.46
N ILE A 32 -3.16 3.64 4.27
CA ILE A 32 -2.17 3.10 3.33
C ILE A 32 -0.78 3.01 3.96
N VAL A 33 -0.35 4.04 4.71
CA VAL A 33 0.95 4.03 5.38
C VAL A 33 0.99 2.97 6.49
N ASN A 34 -0.11 2.81 7.25
CA ASN A 34 -0.21 1.79 8.30
C ASN A 34 -0.11 0.38 7.72
N VAL A 35 -0.92 0.08 6.69
CA VAL A 35 -0.86 -1.20 5.98
C VAL A 35 0.54 -1.46 5.42
N TYR A 36 1.18 -0.45 4.84
CA TYR A 36 2.56 -0.56 4.37
C TYR A 36 3.54 -0.89 5.52
N TYR A 37 3.39 -0.26 6.69
CA TYR A 37 4.20 -0.60 7.86
C TYR A 37 3.98 -2.03 8.33
N GLU A 38 2.74 -2.50 8.40
CA GLU A 38 2.41 -3.88 8.74
C GLU A 38 3.04 -4.86 7.76
N MET A 39 2.89 -4.61 6.44
CA MET A 39 3.48 -5.43 5.39
C MET A 39 5.01 -5.52 5.47
N LYS A 40 5.70 -4.46 5.90
CA LYS A 40 7.15 -4.43 6.12
C LYS A 40 7.57 -4.95 7.50
N GLY A 41 6.62 -5.26 8.40
CA GLY A 41 6.90 -5.62 9.79
C GLY A 41 7.49 -4.48 10.62
N TRP A 42 7.06 -3.25 10.32
CA TRP A 42 7.55 -2.01 10.93
C TRP A 42 6.56 -1.39 11.91
N ASP A 43 5.34 -1.88 12.02
CA ASP A 43 4.27 -1.42 12.91
C ASP A 43 4.67 -1.32 14.39
N ASN A 44 5.51 -2.24 14.88
CA ASN A 44 5.89 -2.34 16.30
C ASN A 44 7.36 -1.97 16.58
N LYS A 45 7.95 -1.04 15.82
CA LYS A 45 9.35 -0.65 15.97
C LYS A 45 9.54 0.56 16.90
N PRO A 46 10.70 0.69 17.59
CA PRO A 46 10.96 1.83 18.46
C PRO A 46 11.05 3.14 17.66
N LYS A 47 10.68 4.28 18.26
CA LYS A 47 10.68 5.61 17.58
C LYS A 47 11.95 5.94 16.80
N ARG A 48 13.13 5.50 17.28
CA ARG A 48 14.43 5.70 16.59
C ARG A 48 14.48 5.04 15.21
N PHE A 49 13.71 3.97 14.98
CA PHE A 49 13.62 3.26 13.72
C PHE A 49 13.09 4.15 12.58
N TYR A 50 12.09 4.99 12.86
CA TYR A 50 11.45 5.87 11.87
C TYR A 50 12.21 7.19 11.64
N LYS A 51 13.31 7.43 12.37
CA LYS A 51 14.14 8.62 12.15
C LYS A 51 14.86 8.61 10.80
N LYS A 52 15.05 7.42 10.20
CA LYS A 52 15.63 7.33 8.86
C LYS A 52 14.65 7.83 7.81
N LYS A 53 15.15 8.58 6.82
CA LYS A 53 14.33 9.26 5.81
C LYS A 53 13.44 8.28 5.04
N GLU A 54 13.90 7.06 4.77
CA GLU A 54 13.17 6.02 4.04
C GLU A 54 11.96 5.48 4.80
N ARG A 55 11.92 5.68 6.12
CA ARG A 55 10.89 5.21 7.05
C ARG A 55 10.09 6.35 7.66
N SER A 56 10.33 7.58 7.21
CA SER A 56 9.68 8.75 7.77
C SER A 56 8.23 8.81 7.29
N TYR A 57 7.32 9.03 8.23
CA TYR A 57 5.89 9.12 7.92
C TYR A 57 5.58 10.20 6.89
N ALA A 58 6.22 11.38 6.97
CA ALA A 58 5.99 12.48 6.02
C ALA A 58 6.32 12.09 4.57
N LYS A 59 7.43 11.39 4.35
CA LYS A 59 7.78 10.87 3.02
C LYS A 59 6.76 9.84 2.57
N LEU A 60 6.48 8.84 3.40
CA LEU A 60 5.57 7.74 3.06
C LEU A 60 4.14 8.22 2.83
N ALA A 61 3.66 9.20 3.59
CA ALA A 61 2.36 9.83 3.38
C ALA A 61 2.26 10.56 2.04
N SER A 62 3.36 11.22 1.60
CA SER A 62 3.41 11.83 0.28
C SER A 62 3.35 10.79 -0.84
N GLU A 63 4.10 9.69 -0.70
CA GLU A 63 4.08 8.58 -1.66
C GLU A 63 2.71 7.87 -1.68
N ALA A 64 2.14 7.62 -0.50
CA ALA A 64 0.82 7.00 -0.33
C ALA A 64 -0.28 7.84 -0.98
N LYS A 65 -0.25 9.18 -0.81
CA LYS A 65 -1.20 10.07 -1.48
C LYS A 65 -1.13 9.93 -3.00
N ARG A 66 0.08 9.90 -3.58
CA ARG A 66 0.26 9.74 -5.02
C ARG A 66 -0.22 8.38 -5.52
N LEU A 67 0.06 7.31 -4.76
CA LEU A 67 -0.43 5.97 -5.10
C LEU A 67 -1.96 5.91 -5.05
N TYR A 68 -2.56 6.49 -4.01
CA TYR A 68 -4.00 6.59 -3.87
C TYR A 68 -4.64 7.33 -5.04
N GLU A 69 -4.06 8.45 -5.47
CA GLU A 69 -4.50 9.19 -6.65
C GLU A 69 -4.35 8.38 -7.94
N ALA A 70 -3.25 7.63 -8.09
CA ALA A 70 -3.03 6.73 -9.23
C ALA A 70 -4.01 5.56 -9.27
N CYS A 71 -4.51 5.11 -8.11
CA CYS A 71 -5.55 4.10 -7.96
C CYS A 71 -6.96 4.71 -7.92
N GLU A 72 -7.17 5.87 -8.55
CA GLU A 72 -8.48 6.54 -8.67
C GLU A 72 -9.17 6.83 -7.33
N LYS A 73 -8.37 7.04 -6.27
CA LYS A 73 -8.84 7.23 -4.89
C LYS A 73 -9.66 6.03 -4.38
N ASN A 74 -9.33 4.83 -4.81
CA ASN A 74 -9.85 3.59 -4.27
C ASN A 74 -8.83 2.96 -3.30
N LEU A 75 -9.19 2.89 -2.02
CA LEU A 75 -8.30 2.40 -0.96
C LEU A 75 -8.01 0.91 -1.12
N ASP A 76 -9.04 0.12 -1.40
CA ASP A 76 -8.93 -1.33 -1.55
C ASP A 76 -7.98 -1.68 -2.71
N ASN A 77 -8.09 -0.97 -3.85
CA ASN A 77 -7.18 -1.12 -4.99
C ASN A 77 -5.75 -0.67 -4.65
N THR A 78 -5.62 0.37 -3.83
CA THR A 78 -4.32 0.86 -3.38
C THR A 78 -3.61 -0.18 -2.50
N ILE A 79 -4.34 -0.80 -1.57
CA ILE A 79 -3.83 -1.87 -0.71
C ILE A 79 -3.44 -3.07 -1.56
N TRP A 80 -4.26 -3.43 -2.54
CA TRP A 80 -3.94 -4.53 -3.46
C TRP A 80 -2.68 -4.26 -4.28
N ALA A 81 -2.45 -3.02 -4.71
CA ALA A 81 -1.21 -2.63 -5.39
C ALA A 81 0.02 -2.81 -4.48
N LEU A 82 -0.08 -2.46 -3.19
CA LEU A 82 0.99 -2.70 -2.21
C LEU A 82 1.25 -4.20 -2.02
N ASP A 83 0.20 -5.01 -1.90
CA ASP A 83 0.31 -6.46 -1.73
C ASP A 83 0.98 -7.13 -2.95
N ARG A 84 0.57 -6.74 -4.17
CA ARG A 84 1.21 -7.19 -5.41
C ARG A 84 2.68 -6.79 -5.46
N MET A 85 3.02 -5.58 -5.05
CA MET A 85 4.41 -5.13 -5.01
C MET A 85 5.24 -5.91 -3.99
N LYS A 86 4.69 -6.19 -2.81
CA LYS A 86 5.33 -7.05 -1.82
C LYS A 86 5.65 -8.42 -2.41
N TYR A 87 4.66 -9.05 -3.05
CA TYR A 87 4.84 -10.35 -3.69
C TYR A 87 5.95 -10.33 -4.75
N LEU A 88 5.95 -9.32 -5.63
CA LEU A 88 6.98 -9.17 -6.67
C LEU A 88 8.37 -8.94 -6.06
N ALA A 89 8.46 -8.15 -5.00
CA ALA A 89 9.70 -7.85 -4.30
C ALA A 89 10.29 -9.08 -3.59
N GLU A 90 9.44 -9.88 -2.94
CA GLU A 90 9.84 -11.13 -2.30
C GLU A 90 10.30 -12.17 -3.33
N LYS A 91 9.57 -12.30 -4.45
CA LYS A 91 9.95 -13.19 -5.55
C LYS A 91 11.22 -12.75 -6.27
N GLY A 92 11.39 -11.44 -6.46
CA GLY A 92 12.54 -10.84 -7.14
C GLY A 92 13.72 -10.53 -6.22
N ASN A 93 13.61 -10.81 -4.92
CA ASN A 93 14.60 -10.52 -3.90
C ASN A 93 15.14 -9.08 -3.95
N PHE A 94 14.25 -8.09 -4.05
CA PHE A 94 14.61 -6.67 -4.10
C PHE A 94 13.89 -5.85 -3.02
N GLU A 95 14.51 -4.73 -2.63
CA GLU A 95 13.89 -3.80 -1.69
C GLU A 95 12.81 -2.95 -2.37
N TRP A 96 11.65 -2.87 -1.72
CA TRP A 96 10.51 -2.10 -2.23
C TRP A 96 9.99 -1.10 -1.21
N SER A 97 9.30 -0.08 -1.75
CA SER A 97 8.63 0.99 -1.02
C SER A 97 7.36 1.43 -1.77
N ILE A 98 6.56 2.31 -1.19
CA ILE A 98 5.33 2.80 -1.82
C ILE A 98 5.61 3.42 -3.20
N ILE A 99 6.68 4.23 -3.34
CA ILE A 99 7.08 4.80 -4.64
C ILE A 99 7.44 3.72 -5.69
N THR A 100 7.85 2.52 -5.28
CA THR A 100 8.12 1.42 -6.23
C THR A 100 6.85 1.01 -6.97
N CYS A 101 5.69 1.06 -6.31
CA CYS A 101 4.36 0.81 -6.91
C CYS A 101 4.01 1.83 -8.00
N LEU A 102 4.49 3.07 -7.86
CA LEU A 102 4.28 4.13 -8.85
C LEU A 102 5.23 4.00 -10.06
N LYS A 103 6.42 3.43 -9.86
CA LYS A 103 7.44 3.26 -10.91
C LYS A 103 7.19 2.04 -11.79
N HIS A 104 6.78 0.93 -11.19
CA HIS A 104 6.21 -0.18 -11.92
C HIS A 104 4.82 0.24 -12.34
N LYS A 105 4.70 0.88 -13.52
CA LYS A 105 3.41 1.25 -14.11
C LYS A 105 2.47 0.06 -13.95
N LEU A 106 1.47 0.21 -13.08
CA LEU A 106 0.30 -0.65 -12.98
C LEU A 106 -0.39 -0.59 -14.34
N ARG A 107 0.06 -1.42 -15.26
CA ARG A 107 -0.50 -1.62 -16.59
C ARG A 107 -0.86 -3.08 -16.72
#